data_AF-X1IPI0-F1
#
_entry.id   AF-X1IPI0-F1
#
_cell.length_a   1.000
_cell.length_b   1.000
_cell.length_c   1.000
_cell.angle_alpha   90.00
_cell.angle_beta   90.00
_cell.angle_gamma   90.00
#
_symmetry.space_group_name_H-M   'P 1'
#
loop_
_entity.id
_entity.type
_entity.pdbx_description
1 polymer ?
#
loop_
_entity_poly.entity_id
_entity_poly.type
_entity_poly.pdbx_seq_one_letter_code
_entity_poly.pdbx_strand_id
1 'polypeptide(L)' 'MKGEILTTKGAVRAEFDFWVGLFLDKFLDGLEQKKFIGNKCSKCGKVYIPPRKICGDCFEHIEEYVDLPDTGV' A
#
# COMPACT_ATOMS: atom_id res chain seq x y z
N MET A 1 22.15 -18.91 -21.00
CA MET A 1 22.59 -17.51 -20.88
C MET A 1 22.78 -17.20 -19.40
N LYS A 2 24.02 -17.21 -18.91
CA LYS A 2 24.35 -16.69 -17.57
C LYS A 2 24.60 -15.19 -17.75
N GLY A 3 23.55 -14.39 -17.59
CA GLY A 3 23.67 -12.94 -17.56
C GLY A 3 24.25 -12.54 -16.20
N GLU A 4 25.43 -11.93 -16.21
CA GLU A 4 26.09 -11.43 -15.00
C GLU A 4 25.30 -10.21 -14.49
N ILE A 5 24.87 -10.23 -13.22
CA ILE A 5 24.10 -9.12 -12.62
C ILE A 5 25.09 -8.01 -12.26
N LEU A 6 25.13 -6.96 -13.08
CA LEU A 6 25.87 -5.73 -12.78
C LEU A 6 25.22 -5.01 -11.60
N THR A 7 25.86 -5.07 -10.44
CA THR A 7 25.40 -4.36 -9.24
C THR A 7 26.24 -3.10 -9.04
N THR A 8 25.67 -1.94 -9.30
CA THR A 8 26.31 -0.64 -9.02
C THR A 8 25.86 -0.13 -7.65
N LYS A 9 26.83 0.09 -6.76
CA LYS A 9 26.58 0.76 -5.48
C LYS A 9 26.73 2.27 -5.69
N GLY A 10 25.62 2.98 -5.72
CA GLY A 10 25.56 4.44 -5.74
C GLY A 10 24.50 4.92 -4.76
N ALA A 11 24.64 6.17 -4.29
CA ALA A 11 23.58 6.80 -3.52
C ALA A 11 22.37 7.01 -4.44
N VAL A 12 21.34 6.18 -4.29
CA VAL A 12 20.04 6.44 -4.92
C VAL A 12 19.40 7.57 -4.15
N ARG A 13 19.52 8.79 -4.66
CA ARG A 13 18.74 9.93 -4.17
C ARG A 13 17.34 9.78 -4.75
N ALA A 14 16.49 9.01 -4.07
CA ALA A 14 15.06 8.99 -4.37
C ALA A 14 14.45 10.28 -3.80
N GLU A 15 14.21 11.26 -4.66
CA GLU A 15 13.42 12.43 -4.30
C GLU A 15 11.95 11.99 -4.24
N PHE A 16 11.32 12.07 -3.07
CA PHE A 16 9.94 11.62 -2.83
C PHE A 16 8.89 12.71 -3.14
N ASP A 17 9.26 13.73 -3.93
CA ASP A 17 8.38 14.81 -4.40
C ASP A 17 7.57 14.38 -5.63
N PHE A 18 6.86 13.27 -5.49
CA PHE A 18 5.90 12.80 -6.49
C PHE A 18 4.59 12.41 -5.81
N TRP A 19 3.49 12.51 -6.55
CA TRP A 19 2.18 12.14 -6.03
C TRP A 19 2.15 10.64 -5.71
N VAL A 20 1.78 10.33 -4.46
CA VAL A 20 1.74 8.98 -3.91
C VAL A 20 0.59 8.12 -4.46
N GLY A 21 -0.36 8.73 -5.16
CA GLY A 21 -1.55 8.07 -5.68
C GLY A 21 -2.66 7.95 -4.64
N LEU A 22 -3.91 7.88 -5.12
CA LEU A 22 -5.15 7.95 -4.32
C LEU A 22 -5.19 7.04 -3.08
N PHE A 23 -4.64 5.82 -3.18
CA PHE A 23 -4.75 4.83 -2.11
C PHE A 23 -3.75 5.09 -0.97
N LEU A 24 -2.53 5.50 -1.31
CA LEU A 24 -1.51 5.83 -0.32
C LEU A 24 -1.79 7.23 0.27
N ASP A 25 -2.31 8.16 -0.53
CA ASP A 25 -2.79 9.47 -0.10
C ASP A 25 -3.78 9.35 1.07
N LYS A 26 -4.82 8.51 0.91
CA LYS A 26 -5.82 8.26 1.96
C LYS A 26 -5.27 7.61 3.22
N PHE A 27 -4.19 6.82 3.08
CA PHE A 27 -3.50 6.25 4.24
C PHE A 27 -2.72 7.32 4.99
N LEU A 28 -2.02 8.21 4.29
CA LEU A 28 -1.29 9.32 4.89
C LEU A 28 -2.24 10.31 5.59
N ASP A 29 -3.37 10.65 4.96
CA ASP A 29 -4.44 11.44 5.59
C ASP A 29 -4.93 10.82 6.92
N GLY A 30 -5.02 9.49 6.96
CA GLY A 30 -5.35 8.74 8.16
C GLY A 30 -4.28 8.85 9.24
N LEU A 31 -3.00 8.74 8.86
CA LEU A 31 -1.88 8.84 9.80
C LEU A 31 -1.78 10.23 10.43
N GLU A 32 -2.04 11.31 9.68
CA GLU A 32 -2.13 12.67 10.23
C GLU A 32 -3.18 12.77 11.35
N GLN A 33 -4.25 11.97 11.24
CA GLN A 33 -5.35 11.87 12.21
C GLN A 33 -5.12 10.79 13.27
N LYS A 34 -3.94 10.17 13.34
CA LYS A 34 -3.62 9.02 14.22
C LYS A 34 -4.55 7.82 14.01
N LYS A 35 -4.96 7.57 12.77
CA LYS A 35 -5.81 6.44 12.36
C LYS A 35 -5.08 5.55 11.37
N PHE A 36 -5.30 4.24 11.49
CA PHE A 36 -4.91 3.29 10.46
C PHE A 36 -6.10 3.06 9.52
N ILE A 37 -5.93 3.39 8.24
CA ILE A 37 -6.94 3.16 7.20
C ILE A 37 -6.46 2.03 6.30
N GLY A 38 -7.27 0.98 6.17
CA GLY A 38 -7.09 -0.10 5.21
C GLY A 38 -8.20 -0.15 4.18
N ASN A 39 -8.19 -1.16 3.32
CA ASN A 39 -9.36 -1.50 2.51
C ASN A 39 -9.62 -3.00 2.43
N LYS A 40 -10.90 -3.38 2.33
CA LYS A 40 -11.38 -4.75 2.47
C LYS A 40 -11.90 -5.29 1.15
N CYS A 41 -11.37 -6.43 0.71
CA CYS A 41 -11.88 -7.11 -0.46
C CYS A 41 -13.29 -7.66 -0.20
N SER A 42 -14.26 -7.28 -1.02
CA SER A 42 -15.64 -7.75 -0.93
C SER A 42 -15.80 -9.26 -1.20
N LYS A 43 -14.87 -9.86 -1.94
CA LYS A 43 -14.94 -11.28 -2.35
C LYS A 43 -14.37 -12.23 -1.30
N CYS A 44 -13.18 -11.95 -0.77
CA CYS A 44 -12.50 -12.84 0.18
C CYS A 44 -12.41 -12.28 1.61
N GLY A 45 -12.84 -11.04 1.84
CA GLY A 45 -12.84 -10.41 3.16
C GLY A 45 -11.47 -9.98 3.68
N LYS A 46 -10.36 -10.24 2.95
CA LYS A 46 -9.03 -9.79 3.34
C LYS A 46 -8.97 -8.27 3.41
N VAL A 47 -8.32 -7.76 4.45
CA VAL A 47 -8.03 -6.33 4.65
C VAL A 47 -6.57 -6.08 4.34
N TYR A 48 -6.29 -5.01 3.61
CA TYR A 48 -4.92 -4.58 3.30
C TYR A 48 -4.63 -3.22 3.91
N ILE A 49 -3.40 -3.08 4.42
CA ILE A 49 -2.82 -1.83 4.90
C ILE A 49 -1.36 -1.74 4.40
N PRO A 50 -0.95 -0.67 3.68
CA PRO A 50 -1.79 0.42 3.16
C PRO A 50 -2.90 -0.08 2.20
N PRO A 51 -3.97 0.72 1.97
CA PRO A 51 -5.02 0.39 1.01
C PRO A 51 -4.44 0.15 -0.40
N ARG A 52 -5.09 -0.70 -1.18
CA ARG A 52 -4.62 -1.04 -2.54
C ARG A 52 -5.78 -1.15 -3.54
N LYS A 53 -5.53 -0.85 -4.81
CA LYS A 53 -6.56 -0.86 -5.85
C LYS A 53 -7.20 -2.23 -6.12
N ILE A 54 -6.39 -3.30 -6.15
CA ILE A 54 -6.79 -4.64 -6.61
C ILE A 54 -6.44 -5.68 -5.56
N CYS A 55 -7.31 -6.62 -5.23
CA CYS A 55 -6.99 -7.76 -4.34
C CYS A 55 -5.93 -8.69 -4.93
N GLY A 56 -4.96 -9.11 -4.12
CA GLY A 56 -3.84 -9.94 -4.59
C GLY A 56 -4.25 -11.37 -4.94
N ASP A 57 -5.29 -11.89 -4.30
CA ASP A 57 -5.75 -13.27 -4.52
C ASP A 57 -6.94 -13.33 -5.47
N CYS A 58 -7.83 -12.34 -5.39
CA CYS A 58 -9.10 -12.33 -6.12
C CYS A 58 -9.05 -11.56 -7.43
N PHE A 59 -8.06 -10.68 -7.61
CA PHE A 59 -7.91 -9.77 -8.76
C PHE A 59 -9.11 -8.81 -8.99
N GLU A 60 -9.96 -8.63 -7.98
CA GLU A 60 -11.07 -7.66 -8.01
C GLU A 60 -10.62 -6.29 -7.50
N HIS A 61 -11.30 -5.24 -7.93
CA HIS A 61 -11.15 -3.90 -7.35
C HIS A 61 -11.60 -3.88 -5.88
N ILE A 62 -10.87 -3.12 -5.06
CA ILE A 62 -11.19 -2.91 -3.65
C ILE A 62 -11.56 -1.45 -3.42
N GLU A 63 -12.84 -1.21 -3.14
CA GLU A 63 -13.40 0.14 -2.96
C GLU A 63 -13.82 0.44 -1.51
N GLU A 64 -13.99 -0.60 -0.67
CA GLU A 64 -14.40 -0.47 0.72
C GLU A 64 -13.21 -0.11 1.62
N TYR A 65 -13.12 1.15 2.05
CA TYR A 65 -12.16 1.57 3.08
C TYR A 65 -12.66 1.22 4.48
N VAL A 66 -11.75 0.84 5.37
CA VAL A 66 -12.06 0.47 6.76
C VAL A 66 -11.06 1.11 7.72
N ASP A 67 -11.55 1.61 8.85
CA ASP A 67 -10.72 2.03 9.98
C ASP A 67 -10.24 0.79 10.73
N LEU A 68 -8.95 0.75 11.08
CA LEU A 68 -8.30 -0.32 11.80
C LEU A 68 -7.89 0.13 13.21
N PRO A 69 -7.89 -0.79 14.20
CA PRO A 69 -7.35 -0.49 15.51
C PRO A 69 -5.84 -0.23 15.44
N ASP A 70 -5.31 0.46 16.44
CA ASP A 70 -3.88 0.71 16.65
C ASP A 70 -3.15 -0.46 17.33
N THR A 71 -3.80 -1.62 17.37
CA THR A 71 -3.32 -2.85 18.04
C THR A 71 -3.50 -4.07 17.16
N GLY A 72 -2.70 -5.11 17.41
CA GLY A 72 -2.74 -6.39 16.71
C GLY A 72 -2.32 -7.53 17.65
N VAL A 73 -2.50 -8.78 17.20
CA VAL A 73 -2.17 -10.01 17.95
C VAL A 73 -1.06 -10.76 17.24
#